data_AF-A0A9W9CZ67-F1
#
_entry.id   AF-A0A9W9CZ67-F1
#
_cell.length_a   1.000
_cell.length_b   1.000
_cell.length_c   1.000
_cell.angle_alpha   90.00
_cell.angle_beta   90.00
_cell.angle_gamma   90.00
#
_symmetry.space_group_name_H-M   'P 1'
#
loop_
_entity.id
_entity.type
_entity.pdbx_description
1 polymer ?
#
loop_
_entity_poly.entity_id
_entity_poly.type
_entity_poly.pdbx_seq_one_letter_code
_entity_poly.pdbx_strand_id
1 'polypeptide(L)'
;MAESVDEFFNVDDLKDPEISEQATIIHAFVTQPDSVAKSAAQALISLSQAEGGPELSKVVDQIIVPLAEERPETHEDLVRLLGELRDQVEVATGLTPGDSISLNYELWERGLRYGDPDPSIGLRDLYRQEWTNVNRFAALVHKASIEDLSAFGEHTLQLGLRKGGWRVSWSGSENTSDEVDALQGHADAAAQWILVCGERLYNEREDVRKHWSQWEQDLDWITGQDGLKDETKTLCREALAKMKTTRPR
;
A
#
# COMPACT_ATOMS: atom_id res chain seq x y z
N MET A 1 -7.23 3.50 -15.17
CA MET A 1 -6.74 4.52 -14.23
C MET A 1 -7.17 5.87 -14.70
N ALA A 2 -7.68 6.65 -13.77
CA ALA A 2 -7.88 8.07 -13.95
C ALA A 2 -6.55 8.79 -14.19
N GLU A 3 -6.51 9.73 -15.14
CA GLU A 3 -5.35 10.57 -15.44
C GLU A 3 -5.14 11.66 -14.38
N SER A 4 -6.20 12.02 -13.63
CA SER A 4 -6.14 12.99 -12.54
C SER A 4 -6.97 12.57 -11.31
N VAL A 5 -6.71 13.20 -10.16
CA VAL A 5 -7.57 13.08 -8.97
C VAL A 5 -9.01 13.49 -9.30
N ASP A 6 -9.19 14.55 -10.08
CA ASP A 6 -10.53 14.99 -10.51
C ASP A 6 -11.25 13.94 -11.36
N GLU A 7 -10.53 13.24 -12.24
CA GLU A 7 -11.11 12.16 -13.04
C GLU A 7 -11.49 10.95 -12.18
N PHE A 8 -10.68 10.60 -11.17
CA PHE A 8 -11.01 9.53 -10.22
C PHE A 8 -12.36 9.80 -9.55
N PHE A 9 -12.59 11.01 -9.05
CA PHE A 9 -13.84 11.38 -8.39
C PHE A 9 -15.04 11.60 -9.33
N ASN A 10 -14.83 11.52 -10.66
CA ASN A 10 -15.90 11.67 -11.65
C ASN A 10 -16.47 10.33 -12.17
N VAL A 11 -15.99 9.19 -11.67
CA VAL A 11 -16.53 7.86 -12.02
C VAL A 11 -17.92 7.64 -11.44
N ASP A 12 -18.73 6.82 -12.12
CA ASP A 12 -20.14 6.62 -11.74
C ASP A 12 -20.31 5.93 -10.38
N ASP A 13 -19.38 5.06 -9.99
CA ASP A 13 -19.42 4.36 -8.70
C ASP A 13 -19.32 5.33 -7.52
N LEU A 14 -18.56 6.43 -7.65
CA LEU A 14 -18.45 7.46 -6.61
C LEU A 14 -19.61 8.47 -6.62
N LYS A 15 -20.53 8.35 -7.58
CA LYS A 15 -21.79 9.10 -7.62
C LYS A 15 -22.93 8.34 -6.95
N ASP A 16 -22.69 7.14 -6.42
CA ASP A 16 -23.68 6.39 -5.65
C ASP A 16 -24.13 7.25 -4.43
N PRO A 17 -25.44 7.46 -4.23
CA PRO A 17 -25.96 8.18 -3.06
C PRO A 17 -25.44 7.67 -1.71
N GLU A 18 -25.04 6.39 -1.61
CA GLU A 18 -24.50 5.80 -0.37
C GLU A 18 -23.13 6.36 0.03
N ILE A 19 -22.30 6.78 -0.93
CA ILE A 19 -20.91 7.20 -0.68
C ILE A 19 -20.52 8.56 -1.28
N SER A 20 -21.39 9.17 -2.09
CA SER A 20 -21.08 10.40 -2.85
C SER A 20 -20.75 11.61 -1.97
N GLU A 21 -21.37 11.74 -0.79
CA GLU A 21 -21.05 12.82 0.15
C GLU A 21 -19.64 12.66 0.73
N GLN A 22 -19.24 11.43 1.06
CA GLN A 22 -17.90 11.08 1.54
C GLN A 22 -16.86 11.27 0.46
N ALA A 23 -17.18 10.89 -0.78
CA ALA A 23 -16.34 11.12 -1.94
C ALA A 23 -16.08 12.63 -2.15
N THR A 24 -17.12 13.46 -2.02
CA THR A 24 -16.99 14.93 -2.10
C THR A 24 -16.07 15.48 -1.02
N ILE A 25 -16.20 15.00 0.23
CA ILE A 25 -15.34 15.43 1.35
C ILE A 25 -13.89 15.04 1.09
N ILE A 26 -13.63 13.80 0.68
CA ILE A 26 -12.28 13.31 0.42
C ILE A 26 -11.67 14.05 -0.77
N HIS A 27 -12.42 14.27 -1.84
CA HIS A 27 -11.98 15.05 -3.01
C HIS A 27 -11.55 16.48 -2.63
N ALA A 28 -12.39 17.18 -1.86
CA ALA A 28 -12.07 18.51 -1.36
C ALA A 28 -10.81 18.50 -0.47
N PHE A 29 -10.63 17.46 0.33
CA PHE A 29 -9.46 17.29 1.18
C PHE A 29 -8.17 17.08 0.37
N VAL A 30 -8.15 16.12 -0.56
CA VAL A 30 -6.92 15.81 -1.32
C VAL A 30 -6.54 16.89 -2.34
N THR A 31 -7.47 17.78 -2.69
CA THR A 31 -7.18 18.95 -3.53
C THR A 31 -6.72 20.16 -2.73
N GLN A 32 -7.03 20.24 -1.42
CA GLN A 32 -6.67 21.36 -0.54
C GLN A 32 -6.21 20.88 0.86
N PRO A 33 -5.08 20.16 0.94
CA PRO A 33 -4.70 19.40 2.13
C PRO A 33 -4.37 20.23 3.39
N ASP A 34 -3.78 21.42 3.27
CA ASP A 34 -2.99 22.03 4.36
C ASP A 34 -3.79 22.57 5.56
N SER A 35 -5.13 22.66 5.49
CA SER A 35 -5.94 23.21 6.60
C SER A 35 -7.21 22.44 6.94
N VAL A 36 -7.50 21.32 6.29
CA VAL A 36 -8.84 20.70 6.37
C VAL A 36 -8.87 19.23 6.82
N ALA A 37 -7.74 18.58 7.09
CA ALA A 37 -7.70 17.16 7.49
C ALA A 37 -8.63 16.84 8.69
N LYS A 38 -8.50 17.62 9.76
CA LYS A 38 -9.32 17.47 10.97
C LYS A 38 -10.81 17.69 10.68
N SER A 39 -11.15 18.70 9.89
CA SER A 39 -12.52 19.03 9.51
C SER A 39 -13.13 17.97 8.59
N ALA A 40 -12.35 17.43 7.65
CA ALA A 40 -12.76 16.33 6.78
C ALA A 40 -13.03 15.06 7.60
N ALA A 41 -12.12 14.69 8.50
CA ALA A 41 -12.32 13.56 9.41
C ALA A 41 -13.58 13.74 10.27
N GLN A 42 -13.80 14.93 10.84
CA GLN A 42 -15.00 15.22 11.63
C GLN A 42 -16.29 15.12 10.80
N ALA A 43 -16.26 15.60 9.55
CA ALA A 43 -17.40 15.50 8.64
C ALA A 43 -17.71 14.04 8.29
N LEU A 44 -16.70 13.23 7.96
CA LEU A 44 -16.84 11.80 7.67
C LEU A 44 -17.43 11.04 8.86
N ILE A 45 -16.92 11.29 10.08
CA ILE A 45 -17.46 10.68 11.31
C ILE A 45 -18.92 11.08 11.50
N SER A 46 -19.25 12.36 11.33
CA SER A 46 -20.62 12.86 11.48
C SER A 46 -21.58 12.19 10.50
N LEU A 47 -21.15 12.01 9.25
CA LEU A 47 -21.94 11.29 8.24
C LEU A 47 -22.13 9.81 8.61
N SER A 48 -21.08 9.13 9.08
CA SER A 48 -21.19 7.72 9.48
C SER A 48 -22.10 7.50 10.70
N GLN A 49 -22.26 8.53 11.54
CA GLN A 49 -23.13 8.50 12.73
C GLN A 49 -24.57 8.93 12.42
N ALA A 50 -24.82 9.49 11.24
CA ALA A 50 -26.17 9.85 10.81
C ALA A 50 -27.01 8.59 10.58
N GLU A 51 -28.33 8.70 10.76
CA GLU A 51 -29.25 7.59 10.50
C GLU A 51 -29.16 7.17 9.02
N GLY A 52 -28.74 5.93 8.77
CA GLY A 52 -28.52 5.42 7.41
C GLY A 52 -27.19 5.86 6.77
N GLY A 53 -26.29 6.49 7.51
CA GLY A 53 -24.95 6.84 7.03
C GLY A 53 -24.06 5.61 6.79
N PRO A 54 -23.10 5.68 5.86
CA PRO A 54 -22.19 4.58 5.59
C PRO A 54 -21.18 4.40 6.73
N GLU A 55 -20.82 3.15 6.99
CA GLU A 55 -19.74 2.82 7.93
C GLU A 55 -18.40 3.39 7.44
N LEU A 56 -17.53 3.81 8.37
CA LEU A 56 -16.20 4.32 8.03
C LEU A 56 -15.34 3.26 7.32
N SER A 57 -15.53 1.98 7.64
CA SER A 57 -14.92 0.85 6.93
C SER A 57 -15.21 0.87 5.43
N LYS A 58 -16.47 1.17 5.03
CA LYS A 58 -16.85 1.31 3.62
C LYS A 58 -16.19 2.52 2.97
N VAL A 59 -16.05 3.63 3.67
CA VAL A 59 -15.34 4.82 3.16
C VAL A 59 -13.88 4.49 2.87
N VAL A 60 -13.27 3.73 3.77
CA VAL A 60 -11.88 3.27 3.62
C VAL A 60 -11.75 2.34 2.41
N ASP A 61 -12.58 1.30 2.34
CA ASP A 61 -12.52 0.28 1.29
C ASP A 61 -12.93 0.79 -0.10
N GLN A 62 -13.95 1.64 -0.19
CA GLN A 62 -14.53 2.05 -1.48
C GLN A 62 -13.97 3.36 -2.01
N ILE A 63 -13.29 4.15 -1.18
CA ILE A 63 -12.76 5.46 -1.60
C ILE A 63 -11.27 5.56 -1.30
N ILE A 64 -10.86 5.45 -0.03
CA ILE A 64 -9.47 5.73 0.38
C ILE A 64 -8.50 4.73 -0.24
N VAL A 65 -8.78 3.43 -0.13
CA VAL A 65 -7.91 2.40 -0.69
C VAL A 65 -7.87 2.49 -2.22
N PRO A 66 -8.99 2.51 -2.97
CA PRO A 66 -9.02 2.70 -4.42
C PRO A 66 -8.26 3.94 -4.89
N LEU A 67 -8.43 5.08 -4.19
CA LEU A 67 -7.68 6.29 -4.48
C LEU A 67 -6.18 6.10 -4.27
N ALA A 68 -5.78 5.39 -3.21
CA ALA A 68 -4.38 5.04 -2.98
C ALA A 68 -3.83 4.05 -4.03
N GLU A 69 -4.65 3.18 -4.62
CA GLU A 69 -4.22 2.29 -5.72
C GLU A 69 -3.89 3.09 -6.97
N GLU A 70 -4.74 4.06 -7.33
CA GLU A 70 -4.61 4.81 -8.58
C GLU A 70 -3.70 6.05 -8.46
N ARG A 71 -3.67 6.71 -7.29
CA ARG A 71 -3.09 8.06 -7.12
C ARG A 71 -2.02 8.10 -6.01
N PRO A 72 -0.80 7.62 -6.30
CA PRO A 72 0.29 7.57 -5.31
C PRO A 72 0.70 8.93 -4.74
N GLU A 73 0.44 10.02 -5.46
CA GLU A 73 0.71 11.38 -4.98
C GLU A 73 -0.18 11.79 -3.80
N THR A 74 -1.30 11.11 -3.57
CA THR A 74 -2.22 11.41 -2.46
C THR A 74 -1.89 10.65 -1.17
N HIS A 75 -0.93 9.71 -1.19
CA HIS A 75 -0.70 8.79 -0.07
C HIS A 75 -0.45 9.47 1.27
N GLU A 76 0.41 10.50 1.31
CA GLU A 76 0.72 11.21 2.56
C GLU A 76 -0.51 11.93 3.13
N ASP A 77 -1.35 12.50 2.25
CA ASP A 77 -2.60 13.14 2.64
C ASP A 77 -3.62 12.13 3.15
N LEU A 78 -3.77 10.99 2.47
CA LEU A 78 -4.66 9.92 2.92
C LEU A 78 -4.22 9.32 4.26
N VAL A 79 -2.91 9.13 4.47
CA VAL A 79 -2.35 8.70 5.76
C VAL A 79 -2.67 9.72 6.85
N ARG A 80 -2.53 11.02 6.57
CA ARG A 80 -2.88 12.07 7.52
C ARG A 80 -4.38 12.07 7.84
N LEU A 81 -5.25 11.90 6.85
CA LEU A 81 -6.70 11.78 7.06
C LEU A 81 -7.05 10.57 7.92
N LEU A 82 -6.45 9.42 7.66
CA LEU A 82 -6.65 8.21 8.46
C LEU A 82 -6.20 8.39 9.92
N GLY A 83 -5.08 9.10 10.14
CA GLY A 83 -4.63 9.45 11.49
C GLY A 83 -5.64 10.32 12.23
N GLU A 84 -6.16 11.36 11.58
CA GLU A 84 -7.21 12.21 12.15
C GLU A 84 -8.52 11.47 12.40
N LEU A 85 -8.92 10.57 11.49
CA LEU A 85 -10.10 9.71 11.68
C LEU A 85 -9.93 8.80 12.90
N ARG A 86 -8.79 8.10 13.00
CA ARG A 86 -8.45 7.23 14.13
C ARG A 86 -8.55 7.99 15.45
N ASP A 87 -7.86 9.14 15.54
CA ASP A 87 -7.77 9.92 16.77
C ASP A 87 -9.16 10.47 17.17
N GLN A 88 -9.97 10.91 16.21
CA GLN A 88 -11.30 11.45 16.49
C GLN A 88 -12.33 10.36 16.83
N VAL A 89 -12.26 9.17 16.21
CA VAL A 89 -13.11 8.04 16.58
C VAL A 89 -12.81 7.57 17.99
N GLU A 90 -11.53 7.48 18.37
CA GLU A 90 -11.12 7.14 19.73
C GLU A 90 -11.71 8.14 20.75
N VAL A 91 -11.62 9.44 20.45
CA VAL A 91 -12.20 10.49 21.30
C VAL A 91 -13.73 10.41 21.36
N ALA A 92 -14.41 10.13 20.25
CA ALA A 92 -15.87 10.13 20.16
C ALA A 92 -16.51 8.90 20.82
N THR A 93 -15.86 7.74 20.72
CA THR A 93 -16.45 6.45 21.13
C THR A 93 -15.82 5.85 22.38
N GLY A 94 -14.60 6.27 22.74
CA GLY A 94 -13.81 5.62 23.78
C GLY A 94 -13.39 4.17 23.44
N LEU A 95 -13.64 3.71 22.21
CA LEU A 95 -13.24 2.41 21.71
C LEU A 95 -11.90 2.52 20.99
N THR A 96 -11.11 1.45 21.04
CA THR A 96 -9.94 1.30 20.19
C THR A 96 -10.41 1.33 18.73
N PRO A 97 -9.89 2.23 17.87
CA PRO A 97 -10.39 2.43 16.50
C PRO A 97 -10.31 1.20 15.56
N GLY A 98 -9.66 0.12 16.02
CA GLY A 98 -9.30 -1.06 15.23
C GLY A 98 -10.46 -1.72 14.47
N ASP A 99 -11.69 -1.63 14.96
CA ASP A 99 -12.85 -2.25 14.29
C ASP A 99 -13.51 -1.33 13.25
N SER A 100 -13.27 -0.01 13.32
CA SER A 100 -14.00 0.99 12.51
C SER A 100 -13.28 1.42 11.23
N ILE A 101 -11.96 1.20 11.14
CA ILE A 101 -11.08 1.67 10.05
C ILE A 101 -10.06 0.57 9.67
N SER A 102 -10.37 -0.72 9.91
CA SER A 102 -9.39 -1.79 9.66
C SER A 102 -9.01 -1.89 8.19
N LEU A 103 -7.74 -1.67 7.88
CA LEU A 103 -7.15 -1.84 6.54
C LEU A 103 -6.61 -3.25 6.34
N ASN A 104 -6.31 -4.01 7.41
CA ASN A 104 -5.67 -5.32 7.28
C ASN A 104 -6.45 -6.30 6.38
N TYR A 105 -7.77 -6.38 6.58
CA TYR A 105 -8.62 -7.28 5.77
C TYR A 105 -8.63 -6.85 4.30
N GLU A 106 -8.85 -5.55 4.07
CA GLU A 106 -8.98 -4.97 2.73
C GLU A 106 -7.70 -5.05 1.90
N LEU A 107 -6.55 -4.79 2.55
CA LEU A 107 -5.23 -4.89 1.91
C LEU A 107 -4.86 -6.36 1.62
N TRP A 108 -5.29 -7.30 2.48
CA TRP A 108 -5.02 -8.72 2.27
C TRP A 108 -5.78 -9.29 1.07
N GLU A 109 -7.06 -8.96 0.91
CA GLU A 109 -7.84 -9.39 -0.26
C GLU A 109 -7.24 -8.88 -1.58
N ARG A 110 -6.75 -7.63 -1.58
CA ARG A 110 -6.05 -7.03 -2.72
C ARG A 110 -4.71 -7.69 -3.02
N GLY A 111 -3.98 -8.14 -1.99
CA GLY A 111 -2.76 -8.92 -2.16
C GLY A 111 -2.97 -10.22 -2.95
N LEU A 112 -4.12 -10.87 -2.79
CA LEU A 112 -4.49 -12.05 -3.57
C LEU A 112 -4.78 -11.71 -5.04
N ARG A 113 -5.32 -10.51 -5.31
CA ARG A 113 -5.68 -10.05 -6.65
C ARG A 113 -4.48 -9.55 -7.45
N TYR A 114 -3.56 -8.85 -6.79
CA TYR A 114 -2.51 -8.08 -7.47
C TYR A 114 -1.11 -8.66 -7.34
N GLY A 115 -0.87 -9.57 -6.40
CA GLY A 115 0.42 -10.22 -6.21
C GLY A 115 0.86 -10.97 -7.48
N ASP A 116 0.11 -11.99 -7.90
CA ASP A 116 0.42 -12.77 -9.11
C ASP A 116 -0.79 -12.77 -10.06
N PRO A 117 -1.10 -11.65 -10.75
CA PRO A 117 -2.22 -11.63 -11.68
C PRO A 117 -1.96 -12.63 -12.80
N ASP A 118 -3.00 -13.38 -13.19
CA ASP A 118 -2.89 -14.34 -14.29
C ASP A 118 -2.29 -13.66 -15.54
N PRO A 119 -1.21 -14.21 -16.14
CA PRO A 119 -0.54 -13.59 -17.28
C PRO A 119 -1.44 -13.32 -18.48
N SER A 120 -2.57 -14.03 -18.59
CA SER A 120 -3.58 -13.86 -19.65
C SER A 120 -4.50 -12.65 -19.44
N ILE A 121 -4.47 -12.02 -18.26
CA ILE A 121 -5.27 -10.82 -17.95
C ILE A 121 -4.64 -9.61 -18.64
N GLY A 122 -5.41 -8.96 -19.53
CA GLY A 122 -4.98 -7.76 -20.25
C GLY A 122 -4.70 -6.53 -19.36
N LEU A 123 -5.13 -6.56 -18.10
CA LEU A 123 -4.92 -5.52 -17.09
C LEU A 123 -3.76 -5.82 -16.12
N ARG A 124 -2.92 -6.82 -16.38
CA ARG A 124 -1.84 -7.25 -15.46
C ARG A 124 -0.89 -6.12 -15.04
N ASP A 125 -0.51 -5.25 -15.98
CA ASP A 125 0.46 -4.19 -15.72
C ASP A 125 -0.15 -3.08 -14.85
N LEU A 126 -1.44 -2.83 -15.04
CA LEU A 126 -2.23 -1.97 -14.18
C LEU A 126 -2.25 -2.52 -12.75
N TYR A 127 -2.64 -3.78 -12.59
CA TYR A 127 -2.70 -4.44 -11.27
C TYR A 127 -1.36 -4.45 -10.55
N ARG A 128 -0.24 -4.60 -11.27
CA ARG A 128 1.11 -4.52 -10.68
C ARG A 128 1.46 -3.10 -10.20
N GLN A 129 1.03 -2.08 -10.93
CA GLN A 129 1.22 -0.69 -10.51
C GLN A 129 0.39 -0.39 -9.26
N GLU A 130 -0.89 -0.79 -9.27
CA GLU A 130 -1.79 -0.68 -8.12
C GLU A 130 -1.23 -1.44 -6.91
N TRP A 131 -0.68 -2.64 -7.10
CA TRP A 131 0.02 -3.39 -6.05
C TRP A 131 1.15 -2.60 -5.42
N THR A 132 2.01 -2.00 -6.25
CA THR A 132 3.13 -1.19 -5.78
C THR A 132 2.63 0.03 -4.98
N ASN A 133 1.60 0.70 -5.49
CA ASN A 133 1.00 1.87 -4.85
C ASN A 133 0.37 1.52 -3.50
N VAL A 134 -0.43 0.45 -3.44
CA VAL A 134 -1.05 -0.05 -2.20
C VAL A 134 0.01 -0.41 -1.16
N ASN A 135 1.10 -1.06 -1.56
CA ASN A 135 2.16 -1.42 -0.60
C ASN A 135 2.89 -0.20 -0.05
N ARG A 136 3.14 0.82 -0.88
CA ARG A 136 3.69 2.09 -0.40
C ARG A 136 2.74 2.76 0.60
N PHE A 137 1.45 2.82 0.29
CA PHE A 137 0.44 3.39 1.16
C PHE A 137 0.35 2.64 2.50
N ALA A 138 0.24 1.31 2.47
CA ALA A 138 0.22 0.46 3.65
C ALA A 138 1.49 0.63 4.51
N ALA A 139 2.67 0.73 3.88
CA ALA A 139 3.91 0.98 4.58
C ALA A 139 3.91 2.35 5.29
N LEU A 140 3.32 3.39 4.69
CA LEU A 140 3.17 4.72 5.29
C LEU A 140 2.18 4.72 6.46
N VAL A 141 1.04 4.04 6.32
CA VAL A 141 0.06 3.83 7.40
C VAL A 141 0.72 3.16 8.60
N HIS A 142 1.47 2.09 8.36
CA HIS A 142 2.23 1.39 9.40
C HIS A 142 3.28 2.29 10.03
N LYS A 143 4.07 3.01 9.21
CA LYS A 143 5.08 3.96 9.68
C LYS A 143 4.48 5.00 10.62
N ALA A 144 3.30 5.52 10.31
CA ALA A 144 2.56 6.49 11.10
C ALA A 144 1.89 5.90 12.36
N SER A 145 2.06 4.59 12.63
CA SER A 145 1.40 3.87 13.73
C SER A 145 -0.13 3.93 13.67
N ILE A 146 -0.72 4.19 12.49
CA ILE A 146 -2.18 4.27 12.34
C ILE A 146 -2.79 2.89 12.54
N GLU A 147 -2.20 1.88 11.90
CA GLU A 147 -2.54 0.47 12.06
C GLU A 147 -1.27 -0.38 12.09
N ASP A 148 -1.29 -1.48 12.86
CA ASP A 148 -0.24 -2.48 12.79
C ASP A 148 -0.41 -3.36 11.56
N LEU A 149 0.30 -2.99 10.49
CA LEU A 149 0.40 -3.76 9.26
C LEU A 149 1.74 -4.50 9.17
N SER A 150 2.41 -4.76 10.30
CA SER A 150 3.71 -5.44 10.32
C SER A 150 3.65 -6.86 9.73
N ALA A 151 2.54 -7.58 9.95
CA ALA A 151 2.32 -8.90 9.37
C ALA A 151 2.18 -8.85 7.84
N PHE A 152 1.42 -7.87 7.33
CA PHE A 152 1.25 -7.65 5.89
C PHE A 152 2.58 -7.22 5.23
N GLY A 153 3.35 -6.35 5.88
CA GLY A 153 4.69 -5.96 5.45
C GLY A 153 5.67 -7.13 5.44
N GLU A 154 5.73 -7.93 6.51
CA GLU A 154 6.55 -9.15 6.57
C GLU A 154 6.18 -10.12 5.45
N HIS A 155 4.88 -10.37 5.23
CA HIS A 155 4.41 -11.24 4.17
C HIS A 155 4.81 -10.72 2.79
N THR A 156 4.72 -9.41 2.57
CA THR A 156 5.15 -8.78 1.31
C THR A 156 6.65 -8.95 1.08
N LEU A 157 7.49 -8.78 2.10
CA LEU A 157 8.92 -9.04 1.99
C LEU A 157 9.21 -10.52 1.74
N GLN A 158 8.54 -11.40 2.47
CA GLN A 158 8.70 -12.84 2.34
C GLN A 158 8.32 -13.31 0.94
N LEU A 159 7.19 -12.86 0.39
CA LEU A 159 6.82 -13.17 -0.99
C LEU A 159 7.82 -12.50 -1.94
N GLY A 160 7.93 -11.17 -1.87
CA GLY A 160 8.61 -10.37 -2.88
C GLY A 160 10.08 -10.72 -3.09
N LEU A 161 10.75 -11.14 -2.01
CA LEU A 161 12.18 -11.45 -2.02
C LEU A 161 12.45 -12.96 -2.01
N ARG A 162 11.43 -13.84 -2.07
CA ARG A 162 11.67 -15.28 -2.05
C ARG A 162 12.27 -15.80 -3.35
N LYS A 163 13.51 -16.27 -3.25
CA LYS A 163 14.18 -17.10 -4.25
C LYS A 163 13.36 -18.37 -4.57
N GLY A 164 12.99 -18.52 -5.84
CA GLY A 164 12.17 -19.64 -6.35
C GLY A 164 10.68 -19.59 -5.99
N GLY A 165 10.19 -18.51 -5.37
CA GLY A 165 8.77 -18.30 -5.12
C GLY A 165 8.00 -17.89 -6.38
N TRP A 166 8.71 -17.29 -7.34
CA TRP A 166 8.16 -16.77 -8.58
C TRP A 166 8.44 -17.72 -9.73
N ARG A 167 7.60 -17.64 -10.78
CA ARG A 167 7.73 -18.42 -12.03
C ARG A 167 9.09 -18.24 -12.70
N VAL A 168 9.86 -17.23 -12.29
CA VAL A 168 11.26 -16.98 -12.66
C VAL A 168 12.14 -18.19 -12.34
N SER A 169 12.90 -18.65 -13.32
CA SER A 169 13.98 -19.60 -13.11
C SER A 169 15.22 -18.92 -12.53
N TRP A 170 15.63 -19.40 -11.36
CA TRP A 170 16.81 -18.91 -10.65
C TRP A 170 18.09 -19.67 -11.00
N SER A 171 18.01 -20.65 -11.91
CA SER A 171 19.09 -21.60 -12.23
C SER A 171 19.78 -21.35 -13.58
N GLY A 172 19.57 -20.18 -14.20
CA GLY A 172 20.27 -19.78 -15.42
C GLY A 172 19.64 -20.27 -16.73
N SER A 173 18.38 -20.71 -16.71
CA SER A 173 17.57 -20.74 -17.94
C SER A 173 17.02 -19.35 -18.23
N GLU A 174 16.80 -19.03 -19.50
CA GLU A 174 16.18 -17.77 -19.90
C GLU A 174 14.80 -17.62 -19.25
N ASN A 175 14.59 -16.53 -18.52
CA ASN A 175 13.29 -16.18 -17.96
C ASN A 175 12.38 -15.64 -19.08
N THR A 176 11.10 -15.95 -19.01
CA THR A 176 10.12 -15.33 -19.91
C THR A 176 9.90 -13.86 -19.54
N SER A 177 9.40 -13.06 -20.49
CA SER A 177 9.03 -11.66 -20.22
C SER A 177 8.06 -11.55 -19.04
N ASP A 178 7.09 -12.47 -18.97
CA ASP A 178 6.06 -12.44 -17.92
C ASP A 178 6.64 -12.74 -16.54
N GLU A 179 7.66 -13.59 -16.46
CA GLU A 179 8.39 -13.89 -15.21
C GLU A 179 9.18 -12.68 -14.72
N VAL A 180 9.86 -11.98 -15.64
CA VAL A 180 10.59 -10.74 -15.33
C VAL A 180 9.63 -9.64 -14.89
N ASP A 181 8.49 -9.48 -15.57
CA ASP A 181 7.49 -8.48 -15.21
C ASP A 181 6.86 -8.78 -13.83
N ALA A 182 6.59 -10.05 -13.52
CA ALA A 182 6.07 -10.45 -12.21
C ALA A 182 7.09 -10.17 -11.09
N LEU A 183 8.36 -10.51 -11.32
CA LEU A 183 9.45 -10.17 -10.40
C LEU A 183 9.50 -8.66 -10.13
N GLN A 184 9.25 -7.84 -11.16
CA GLN A 184 9.31 -6.40 -11.05
C GLN A 184 8.31 -5.85 -10.02
N GLY A 185 7.01 -6.16 -10.16
CA GLY A 185 5.98 -5.62 -9.26
C GLY A 185 6.18 -6.07 -7.80
N HIS A 186 6.66 -7.29 -7.60
CA HIS A 186 6.99 -7.81 -6.27
C HIS A 186 8.21 -7.17 -5.64
N ALA A 187 9.27 -6.97 -6.44
CA ALA A 187 10.47 -6.30 -6.00
C ALA A 187 10.18 -4.84 -5.65
N ASP A 188 9.37 -4.15 -6.46
CA ASP A 188 8.94 -2.78 -6.20
C ASP A 188 8.16 -2.69 -4.89
N ALA A 189 7.15 -3.55 -4.68
CA ALA A 189 6.39 -3.60 -3.43
C ALA A 189 7.27 -3.85 -2.19
N ALA A 190 8.17 -4.84 -2.25
CA ALA A 190 9.10 -5.13 -1.15
C ALA A 190 10.05 -3.95 -0.88
N ALA A 191 10.55 -3.30 -1.93
CA ALA A 191 11.41 -2.14 -1.81
C ALA A 191 10.68 -0.95 -1.15
N GLN A 192 9.40 -0.73 -1.46
CA GLN A 192 8.59 0.31 -0.79
C GLN A 192 8.52 0.08 0.73
N TRP A 193 8.25 -1.15 1.19
CA TRP A 193 8.24 -1.49 2.61
C TRP A 193 9.58 -1.20 3.30
N ILE A 194 10.68 -1.62 2.67
CA ILE A 194 12.02 -1.40 3.19
C ILE A 194 12.33 0.10 3.30
N LEU A 195 12.06 0.86 2.25
CA LEU A 195 12.38 2.29 2.17
C LEU A 195 11.54 3.12 3.14
N VAL A 196 10.25 2.81 3.24
CA VAL A 196 9.31 3.59 4.04
C VAL A 196 9.44 3.26 5.53
N CYS A 197 9.46 1.97 5.90
CA CYS A 197 9.38 1.53 7.29
C CYS A 197 10.22 0.29 7.63
N GLY A 198 11.22 -0.07 6.82
CA GLY A 198 12.02 -1.28 7.01
C GLY A 198 12.74 -1.38 8.37
N GLU A 199 13.19 -0.25 8.92
CA GLU A 199 13.78 -0.20 10.27
C GLU A 199 12.79 -0.57 11.36
N ARG A 200 11.56 -0.06 11.25
CA ARG A 200 10.48 -0.38 12.17
C ARG A 200 10.13 -1.87 12.10
N LEU A 201 9.91 -2.39 10.89
CA LEU A 201 9.65 -3.83 10.68
C LEU A 201 10.77 -4.70 11.26
N TYR A 202 12.03 -4.33 11.03
CA TYR A 202 13.18 -5.04 11.58
C TYR A 202 13.17 -5.06 13.11
N ASN A 203 12.83 -3.94 13.76
CA ASN A 203 12.80 -3.88 15.21
C ASN A 203 11.58 -4.59 15.82
N GLU A 204 10.45 -4.61 15.14
CA GLU A 204 9.20 -5.18 15.65
C GLU A 204 9.06 -6.69 15.41
N ARG A 205 9.59 -7.23 14.29
CA ARG A 205 9.33 -8.61 13.86
C ARG A 205 10.57 -9.49 13.89
N GLU A 206 10.51 -10.60 14.63
CA GLU A 206 11.63 -11.54 14.74
C GLU A 206 11.97 -12.21 13.40
N ASP A 207 10.95 -12.64 12.65
CA ASP A 207 11.16 -13.30 11.36
C ASP A 207 11.79 -12.35 10.34
N VAL A 208 11.41 -11.07 10.33
CA VAL A 208 12.07 -10.03 9.53
C VAL A 208 13.57 -9.96 9.86
N ARG A 209 13.95 -9.92 11.15
CA ARG A 209 15.38 -9.91 11.54
C ARG A 209 16.12 -11.15 11.09
N LYS A 210 15.51 -12.32 11.29
CA LYS A 210 16.09 -13.62 10.94
C LYS A 210 16.35 -13.73 9.43
N HIS A 211 15.46 -13.20 8.61
CA HIS A 211 15.56 -13.29 7.15
C HIS A 211 16.26 -12.08 6.49
N TRP A 212 16.53 -10.99 7.24
CA TRP A 212 17.09 -9.75 6.70
C TRP A 212 18.35 -9.94 5.85
N SER A 213 19.29 -10.78 6.29
CA SER A 213 20.53 -11.07 5.55
C SER A 213 20.33 -11.85 4.26
N GLN A 214 19.33 -12.72 4.23
CA GLN A 214 18.98 -13.45 3.02
C GLN A 214 18.30 -12.48 2.03
N TRP A 215 17.36 -11.68 2.51
CA TRP A 215 16.66 -10.67 1.71
C TRP A 215 17.58 -9.61 1.11
N GLU A 216 18.64 -9.19 1.81
CA GLU A 216 19.69 -8.33 1.23
C GLU A 216 20.37 -8.99 0.02
N GLN A 217 20.69 -10.29 0.10
CA GLN A 217 21.32 -11.02 -1.01
C GLN A 217 20.36 -11.23 -2.17
N ASP A 218 19.09 -11.53 -1.86
CA ASP A 218 18.06 -11.70 -2.87
C ASP A 218 17.80 -10.38 -3.61
N LEU A 219 17.74 -9.26 -2.89
CA LEU A 219 17.58 -7.92 -3.48
C LEU A 219 18.80 -7.51 -4.33
N ASP A 220 20.03 -7.80 -3.88
CA ASP A 220 21.25 -7.59 -4.67
C ASP A 220 21.19 -8.39 -5.99
N TRP A 221 20.79 -9.66 -5.93
CA TRP A 221 20.60 -10.50 -7.12
C TRP A 221 19.52 -9.96 -8.06
N ILE A 222 18.38 -9.48 -7.53
CA ILE A 222 17.30 -8.88 -8.31
C ILE A 222 17.86 -7.71 -9.14
N THR A 223 18.68 -6.84 -8.53
CA THR A 223 19.25 -5.68 -9.26
C THR A 223 20.17 -6.05 -10.42
N GLY A 224 20.65 -7.29 -10.45
CA GLY A 224 21.48 -7.87 -11.51
C GLY A 224 20.71 -8.60 -12.61
N GLN A 225 19.39 -8.73 -12.52
CA GLN A 225 18.61 -9.44 -13.54
C GLN A 225 18.46 -8.62 -14.83
N ASP A 226 18.62 -9.30 -15.96
CA ASP A 226 18.33 -8.73 -17.28
C ASP A 226 16.81 -8.61 -17.50
N GLY A 227 16.40 -7.59 -18.27
CA GLY A 227 14.99 -7.33 -18.59
C GLY A 227 14.21 -6.54 -17.54
N LEU A 228 14.68 -6.43 -16.29
CA LEU A 228 14.05 -5.53 -15.31
C LEU A 228 14.26 -4.06 -15.70
N LYS A 229 13.21 -3.26 -15.51
CA LYS A 229 13.24 -1.80 -15.71
C LYS A 229 14.29 -1.13 -14.82
N ASP A 230 14.90 -0.08 -15.35
CA ASP A 230 15.96 0.66 -14.65
C ASP A 230 15.44 1.37 -13.39
N GLU A 231 14.18 1.80 -13.40
CA GLU A 231 13.50 2.39 -12.25
C GLU A 231 13.41 1.38 -11.09
N THR A 232 12.96 0.15 -11.36
CA THR A 232 12.89 -0.93 -10.36
C THR A 232 14.28 -1.28 -9.83
N LYS A 233 15.29 -1.39 -10.71
CA LYS A 233 16.67 -1.63 -10.28
C LYS A 233 17.17 -0.51 -9.36
N THR A 234 16.84 0.74 -9.67
CA THR A 234 17.20 1.90 -8.84
C THR A 234 16.53 1.82 -7.48
N LEU A 235 15.22 1.58 -7.45
CA LEU A 235 14.44 1.44 -6.22
C LEU A 235 14.99 0.30 -5.33
N CYS A 236 15.30 -0.86 -5.92
CA CYS A 236 15.89 -2.00 -5.21
C CYS A 236 17.28 -1.69 -4.64
N ARG A 237 18.11 -0.92 -5.37
CA ARG A 237 19.43 -0.50 -4.85
C ARG A 237 19.30 0.48 -3.69
N GLU A 238 18.35 1.40 -3.74
CA GLU A 238 18.05 2.31 -2.63
C GLU A 238 17.58 1.53 -1.40
N ALA A 239 16.66 0.58 -1.60
CA ALA A 239 16.18 -0.31 -0.54
C ALA A 239 17.35 -1.12 0.06
N LEU A 240 18.20 -1.71 -0.76
CA LEU A 240 19.39 -2.44 -0.31
C LEU A 240 20.35 -1.55 0.50
N ALA A 241 20.58 -0.32 0.06
CA ALA A 241 21.38 0.64 0.81
C ALA A 241 20.75 0.96 2.17
N LYS A 242 19.43 1.15 2.22
CA LYS A 242 18.69 1.35 3.47
C LYS A 242 18.84 0.15 4.40
N MET A 243 18.64 -1.08 3.91
CA MET A 243 18.79 -2.32 4.71
C MET A 243 20.16 -2.42 5.39
N LYS A 244 21.24 -2.12 4.64
CA LYS A 244 22.61 -2.15 5.15
C LYS A 244 22.85 -1.15 6.28
N THR A 245 22.13 -0.03 6.30
CA THR A 245 22.21 0.99 7.37
C THR A 245 21.33 0.69 8.58
N THR A 246 20.29 -0.14 8.42
CA THR A 246 19.32 -0.47 9.47
C THR A 246 19.88 -1.41 10.54
N ARG A 247 20.90 -2.23 10.23
CA ARG A 247 21.46 -3.17 11.21
C ARG A 247 22.15 -2.44 12.36
N PRO A 248 21.82 -2.74 13.63
CA PRO A 248 22.67 -2.37 14.75
C PRO A 248 24.06 -2.98 14.54
N ARG A 249 25.11 -2.19 14.75
CA ARG A 249 26.50 -2.65 14.73
C ARG A 249 26.82 -3.58 15.89
#